data_AF-A0AAV3IDD4-F1
#
_entry.id   AF-A0AAV3IDD4-F1
#
_cell.length_a   1.000
_cell.length_b   1.000
_cell.length_c   1.000
_cell.angle_alpha   90.00
_cell.angle_beta   90.00
_cell.angle_gamma   90.00
#
_symmetry.space_group_name_H-M   'P 1'
#
loop_
_entity.id
_entity.type
_entity.pdbx_description
1 polymer ?
#
loop_
_entity_poly.entity_id
_entity_poly.type
_entity_poly.pdbx_seq_one_letter_code
_entity_poly.pdbx_strand_id
1 'polypeptide(L)'
;MKLKIINIENCYGIGKIQETSLDFSKSNSYLLYAQNGVFKTSFAKSLTDLINNEKPKDNFYPNRESEIKIEFNGKKMSKENVAVFHSYDKKFSSEDSVTTFMAKSDLKQQYDNILSELEKEKKALLKSLRDIASGFDYEKEIKTIKNEKIKIFMKF
;
A
#
# COMPACT_ATOMS: atom_id res chain seq x y z
N MET A 1 10.98 17.80 -1.90
CA MET A 1 9.98 17.08 -2.73
C MET A 1 8.66 17.80 -2.57
N LYS A 2 7.92 18.08 -3.64
CA LYS A 2 6.69 18.89 -3.58
C LYS A 2 5.59 18.29 -4.45
N LEU A 3 4.41 18.10 -3.87
CA LEU A 3 3.17 17.80 -4.60
C LEU A 3 2.42 19.10 -4.84
N LYS A 4 2.08 19.40 -6.08
CA LYS A 4 1.32 20.59 -6.47
C LYS A 4 -0.04 20.17 -7.03
N ILE A 5 -1.10 20.57 -6.36
CA ILE A 5 -2.48 20.42 -6.82
C ILE A 5 -2.82 21.71 -7.57
N ILE A 6 -2.86 21.63 -8.90
CA ILE A 6 -3.10 22.78 -9.77
C ILE A 6 -4.60 23.03 -9.89
N ASN A 7 -5.37 22.01 -10.29
CA ASN A 7 -6.82 22.09 -10.33
C ASN A 7 -7.43 20.70 -10.07
N ILE A 8 -8.50 20.64 -9.28
CA ILE A 8 -9.42 19.51 -9.20
C ILE A 8 -10.83 20.10 -9.21
N GLU A 9 -11.63 19.78 -10.21
CA GLU A 9 -12.94 20.41 -10.42
C GLU A 9 -13.95 19.35 -10.88
N ASN A 10 -15.14 19.38 -10.29
CA ASN A 10 -16.25 18.44 -10.52
C ASN A 10 -15.89 16.94 -10.39
N CYS A 11 -14.87 16.58 -9.62
CA CYS A 11 -14.43 15.19 -9.49
C CYS A 11 -15.10 14.52 -8.28
N TYR A 12 -16.03 13.59 -8.52
CA TYR A 12 -16.71 12.82 -7.46
C TYR A 12 -17.32 13.68 -6.33
N GLY A 13 -17.91 14.83 -6.67
CA GLY A 13 -18.51 15.77 -5.72
C GLY A 13 -17.54 16.82 -5.15
N ILE A 14 -16.25 16.79 -5.53
CA ILE A 14 -15.35 17.92 -5.29
C ILE A 14 -15.78 19.05 -6.23
N GLY A 15 -16.25 20.16 -5.66
CA GLY A 15 -16.56 21.37 -6.43
C GLY A 15 -15.30 21.91 -7.10
N LYS A 16 -14.34 22.38 -6.30
CA LYS A 16 -13.09 22.98 -6.79
C LYS A 16 -11.99 22.97 -5.73
N ILE A 17 -10.77 22.57 -6.10
CA ILE A 17 -9.55 22.69 -5.30
C ILE A 17 -8.45 23.24 -6.20
N GLN A 18 -7.86 24.37 -5.82
CA GLN A 18 -6.87 25.07 -6.63
C GLN A 18 -5.63 25.48 -5.84
N GLU A 19 -4.51 25.59 -6.56
CA GLU A 19 -3.29 26.27 -6.12
C GLU A 19 -2.75 25.82 -4.75
N THR A 20 -2.94 24.55 -4.43
CA THR A 20 -2.49 23.98 -3.14
C THR A 20 -1.20 23.19 -3.35
N SER A 21 -0.29 23.21 -2.39
CA SER A 21 0.91 22.39 -2.45
C SER A 21 1.32 21.81 -1.11
N LEU A 22 1.85 20.59 -1.15
CA LEU A 22 2.39 19.87 0.01
C LEU A 22 3.91 19.76 -0.15
N ASP A 23 4.67 20.25 0.83
CA ASP A 23 6.14 20.24 0.80
C ASP A 23 6.71 19.15 1.72
N PHE A 24 7.28 18.13 1.11
CA PHE A 24 7.86 16.98 1.80
C PHE A 24 9.31 17.21 2.22
N SER A 25 9.81 18.46 2.24
CA SER A 25 11.17 18.78 2.71
C SER A 25 11.38 18.51 4.21
N LYS A 26 10.35 18.75 5.03
CA LYS A 26 10.41 18.58 6.50
C LYS A 26 9.83 17.25 6.98
N SER A 27 8.93 16.66 6.22
CA SER A 27 8.23 15.42 6.57
C SER A 27 7.91 14.62 5.31
N ASN A 28 8.08 13.31 5.38
CA ASN A 28 7.83 12.41 4.25
C ASN A 28 6.34 12.01 4.15
N SER A 29 5.52 12.44 5.11
CA SER A 29 4.10 12.09 5.22
C SER A 29 3.24 13.29 5.56
N TYR A 30 2.03 13.31 5.00
CA TYR A 30 1.00 14.32 5.25
C TYR A 30 -0.32 13.65 5.64
N LEU A 31 -1.02 14.25 6.60
CA LEU A 31 -2.38 13.88 6.97
C LEU A 31 -3.36 14.91 6.42
N LEU A 32 -4.22 14.48 5.50
CA LEU A 32 -5.33 15.31 5.00
C LEU A 32 -6.58 14.99 5.83
N TYR A 33 -7.07 15.99 6.56
CA TYR A 33 -8.24 15.84 7.42
C TYR A 33 -9.38 16.75 6.97
N ALA A 34 -10.60 16.20 6.94
CA ALA A 34 -11.83 16.93 6.65
C ALA A 34 -13.02 16.20 7.28
N GLN A 35 -14.18 16.83 7.33
CA GLN A 35 -15.43 16.17 7.76
C GLN A 35 -15.90 15.13 6.71
N ASN A 36 -16.92 14.35 7.06
CA ASN A 36 -17.53 13.41 6.14
C ASN A 36 -18.22 14.16 5.00
N GLY A 37 -18.14 13.62 3.77
CA GLY A 37 -18.76 14.22 2.59
C GLY A 37 -18.01 15.39 1.95
N VAL A 38 -16.83 15.79 2.46
CA VAL A 38 -16.10 16.95 1.90
C VAL A 38 -15.28 16.57 0.66
N PHE A 39 -14.17 15.85 0.82
CA PHE A 39 -13.33 15.49 -0.33
C PHE A 39 -12.51 14.21 -0.17
N LYS A 40 -12.35 13.65 1.05
CA LYS A 40 -11.37 12.58 1.35
C LYS A 40 -11.47 11.39 0.38
N THR A 41 -12.63 10.75 0.32
CA THR A 41 -12.87 9.60 -0.57
C THR A 41 -12.90 10.00 -2.04
N SER A 42 -13.49 11.16 -2.35
CA SER A 42 -13.56 11.70 -3.72
C SER A 42 -12.18 11.97 -4.30
N PHE A 43 -11.26 12.48 -3.49
CA PHE A 43 -9.88 12.77 -3.87
C PHE A 43 -9.09 11.49 -4.13
N ALA A 44 -9.24 10.47 -3.28
CA ALA A 44 -8.64 9.16 -3.52
C ALA A 44 -9.13 8.53 -4.84
N LYS A 45 -10.44 8.60 -5.12
CA LYS A 45 -11.01 8.14 -6.40
C LYS A 45 -10.47 8.93 -7.59
N SER A 46 -10.47 10.26 -7.48
CA SER A 46 -9.94 11.14 -8.54
C SER A 46 -8.47 10.84 -8.85
N LEU A 47 -7.65 10.61 -7.82
CA LEU A 47 -6.26 10.21 -7.99
C LEU A 47 -6.13 8.83 -8.66
N THR A 48 -7.02 7.89 -8.34
CA THR A 48 -7.03 6.56 -8.95
C THR A 48 -7.30 6.64 -10.45
N ASP A 49 -8.28 7.44 -10.86
CA ASP A 49 -8.58 7.65 -12.27
C ASP A 49 -7.43 8.35 -12.98
N LEU A 50 -6.85 9.38 -12.36
CA LEU A 50 -5.69 10.10 -12.89
C LEU A 50 -4.52 9.13 -13.19
N ILE A 51 -4.17 8.24 -12.28
CA ILE A 51 -3.06 7.30 -12.48
C ILE A 51 -3.39 6.21 -13.51
N ASN A 52 -4.67 5.84 -13.66
CA ASN A 52 -5.11 4.87 -14.66
C ASN A 52 -5.33 5.50 -16.06
N ASN A 53 -5.06 6.81 -16.22
CA ASN A 53 -5.39 7.59 -17.41
C ASN A 53 -6.90 7.60 -17.75
N GLU A 54 -7.74 7.44 -16.73
CA GLU A 54 -9.19 7.58 -16.82
C GLU A 54 -9.58 9.02 -16.48
N LYS A 55 -10.71 9.49 -17.05
CA LYS A 55 -11.26 10.80 -16.68
C LYS A 55 -12.14 10.65 -15.46
N PRO A 56 -11.88 11.39 -14.36
CA PRO A 56 -12.82 11.46 -13.26
C PRO A 56 -14.15 12.06 -13.73
N LYS A 57 -15.21 11.81 -12.97
CA LYS A 57 -16.56 12.29 -13.28
C LYS A 57 -17.33 12.68 -12.03
N ASP A 58 -18.33 13.53 -12.22
CA ASP A 58 -19.36 13.78 -11.22
C ASP A 58 -20.47 12.73 -11.39
N ASN A 59 -20.78 11.99 -10.32
CA ASN A 59 -21.84 10.98 -10.35
C ASN A 59 -23.25 11.59 -10.26
N PHE A 60 -23.39 12.78 -9.68
CA PHE A 60 -24.67 13.48 -9.56
C PHE A 60 -24.97 14.32 -10.80
N TYR A 61 -23.93 14.93 -11.38
CA TYR A 61 -24.06 15.80 -12.54
C TYR A 61 -23.15 15.34 -13.70
N PRO A 62 -23.52 14.25 -14.42
CA PRO A 62 -22.64 13.62 -15.41
C PRO A 62 -22.27 14.52 -16.59
N ASN A 63 -23.04 15.58 -16.84
CA ASN A 63 -22.78 16.54 -17.90
C ASN A 63 -21.72 17.60 -17.52
N ARG A 64 -21.25 17.64 -16.26
CA ARG A 64 -20.20 18.58 -15.86
C ARG A 64 -18.84 18.09 -16.33
N GLU A 65 -18.08 18.99 -16.95
CA GLU A 65 -16.68 18.70 -17.25
C GLU A 65 -15.89 18.59 -15.95
N SER A 66 -15.22 17.45 -15.80
CA SER A 66 -14.36 17.14 -14.67
C SER A 66 -12.91 17.32 -15.06
N GLU A 67 -12.14 17.98 -14.22
CA GLU A 67 -10.73 18.25 -14.46
C GLU A 67 -9.89 17.86 -13.25
N ILE A 68 -8.75 17.20 -13.50
CA ILE A 68 -7.74 16.91 -12.49
C ILE A 68 -6.34 17.19 -13.06
N LYS A 69 -5.60 18.06 -12.37
CA LYS A 69 -4.23 18.47 -12.70
C LYS A 69 -3.40 18.50 -11.41
N ILE A 70 -2.55 17.50 -11.27
CA ILE A 70 -1.65 17.33 -10.13
C ILE A 70 -0.26 16.98 -10.65
N GLU A 71 0.76 17.61 -10.06
CA GLU A 71 2.16 17.38 -10.40
C GLU A 71 2.96 17.02 -9.15
N PHE A 72 3.93 16.12 -9.31
CA PHE A 72 4.92 15.82 -8.29
C PHE A 72 6.30 16.20 -8.79
N ASN A 73 6.95 17.14 -8.09
CA ASN A 73 8.23 17.73 -8.50
C ASN A 73 8.23 18.25 -9.95
N GLY A 74 7.12 18.83 -10.40
CA GLY A 74 6.97 19.33 -11.78
C GLY A 74 6.79 18.25 -12.85
N LYS A 75 6.64 16.98 -12.45
CA LYS A 75 6.31 15.87 -13.36
C LYS A 75 4.85 15.45 -13.21
N LYS A 76 4.25 15.02 -14.31
CA LYS A 76 2.90 14.45 -14.32
C LYS A 76 2.88 13.15 -13.52
N MET A 77 1.81 12.94 -12.76
CA MET A 77 1.54 11.69 -12.04
C MET A 77 1.22 10.58 -13.04
N SER A 78 1.78 9.39 -12.81
CA SER A 78 1.54 8.20 -13.63
C SER A 78 1.51 6.94 -12.76
N LYS A 79 0.95 5.86 -13.28
CA LYS A 79 0.82 4.58 -12.57
C LYS A 79 2.16 3.99 -12.14
N GLU A 80 3.23 4.30 -12.86
CA GLU A 80 4.57 3.79 -12.58
C GLU A 80 5.18 4.44 -11.33
N ASN A 81 4.74 5.65 -10.98
CA ASN A 81 5.36 6.47 -9.93
C ASN A 81 4.43 6.71 -8.73
N VAL A 82 3.17 6.28 -8.81
CA VAL A 82 2.13 6.61 -7.84
C VAL A 82 1.22 5.40 -7.62
N ALA A 83 0.97 5.08 -6.36
CA ALA A 83 -0.02 4.09 -5.94
C ALA A 83 -1.06 4.75 -5.01
N VAL A 84 -2.33 4.38 -5.19
CA VAL A 84 -3.44 4.81 -4.34
C VAL A 84 -4.06 3.57 -3.72
N PHE A 85 -4.23 3.58 -2.40
CA PHE A 85 -4.82 2.48 -1.65
C PHE A 85 -6.18 2.90 -1.09
N HIS A 86 -7.21 2.10 -1.35
CA HIS A 86 -8.54 2.34 -0.78
C HIS A 86 -8.78 1.47 0.44
N SER A 87 -9.44 2.02 1.46
CA SER A 87 -9.77 1.29 2.69
C SER A 87 -10.72 0.11 2.47
N TYR A 88 -11.42 0.08 1.33
CA TYR A 88 -12.36 -0.98 0.95
C TYR A 88 -11.74 -2.03 0.00
N ASP A 89 -10.49 -1.86 -0.42
CA ASP A 89 -9.81 -2.86 -1.24
C ASP A 89 -9.49 -4.09 -0.37
N LYS A 90 -10.31 -5.13 -0.50
CA LYS A 90 -10.14 -6.43 0.20
C LYS A 90 -8.76 -7.07 -0.01
N LYS A 91 -8.01 -6.63 -1.02
CA LYS A 91 -6.63 -7.07 -1.31
C LYS A 91 -5.59 -6.56 -0.30
N PHE A 92 -5.97 -5.60 0.55
CA PHE A 92 -5.12 -4.92 1.54
C PHE A 92 -5.71 -5.06 2.96
N SER A 93 -6.22 -6.24 3.31
CA SER A 93 -6.56 -6.57 4.69
C SER A 93 -5.29 -6.55 5.55
N SER A 94 -5.33 -5.82 6.67
CA SER A 94 -4.25 -5.69 7.65
C SER A 94 -3.88 -6.99 8.37
N GLU A 95 -4.57 -8.09 8.07
CA GLU A 95 -4.44 -9.36 8.79
C GLU A 95 -3.39 -10.29 8.17
N ASP A 96 -3.07 -10.18 6.87
CA ASP A 96 -2.20 -11.14 6.19
C ASP A 96 -0.96 -10.49 5.55
N SER A 97 0.11 -10.49 6.35
CA SER A 97 1.52 -10.56 5.94
C SER A 97 2.14 -9.36 5.18
N VAL A 98 3.46 -9.26 5.36
CA VAL A 98 4.40 -8.27 4.82
C VAL A 98 4.35 -8.10 3.28
N THR A 99 3.60 -8.96 2.58
CA THR A 99 3.46 -9.04 1.12
C THR A 99 2.49 -8.02 0.52
N THR A 100 1.72 -7.35 1.38
CA THR A 100 0.79 -6.26 1.01
C THR A 100 1.49 -5.10 0.30
N PHE A 101 2.81 -4.95 0.45
CA PHE A 101 3.59 -3.88 -0.18
C PHE A 101 4.06 -4.17 -1.62
N MET A 102 3.82 -5.36 -2.17
CA MET A 102 4.27 -5.71 -3.52
C MET A 102 3.32 -5.13 -4.57
N ALA A 103 3.81 -4.14 -5.33
CA ALA A 103 3.01 -3.40 -6.33
C ALA A 103 2.52 -4.24 -7.52
N LYS A 104 3.06 -5.45 -7.75
CA LYS A 104 2.67 -6.35 -8.84
C LYS A 104 2.03 -7.63 -8.28
N SER A 105 0.80 -7.92 -8.70
CA SER A 105 0.02 -9.09 -8.29
C SER A 105 0.75 -10.41 -8.54
N ASP A 106 1.42 -10.52 -9.67
CA ASP A 106 2.03 -11.79 -10.09
C ASP A 106 3.26 -12.12 -9.24
N LEU A 107 4.01 -11.08 -8.85
CA LEU A 107 5.15 -11.22 -7.95
C LEU A 107 4.70 -11.57 -6.54
N LYS A 108 3.60 -10.96 -6.08
CA LYS A 108 2.96 -11.30 -4.79
C LYS A 108 2.55 -12.77 -4.79
N GLN A 109 1.84 -13.22 -5.82
CA GLN A 109 1.38 -14.60 -5.91
C GLN A 109 2.54 -15.60 -5.93
N GLN A 110 3.61 -15.31 -6.68
CA GLN A 110 4.82 -16.15 -6.65
C GLN A 110 5.46 -16.20 -5.27
N TYR A 111 5.56 -15.07 -4.58
CA TYR A 111 6.09 -15.01 -3.23
C TYR A 111 5.23 -15.79 -2.24
N ASP A 112 3.91 -15.59 -2.25
CA ASP A 112 2.96 -16.27 -1.37
C ASP A 112 3.00 -17.78 -1.58
N ASN A 113 3.14 -18.24 -2.83
CA ASN A 113 3.30 -19.66 -3.15
C ASN A 113 4.59 -20.23 -2.57
N ILE A 114 5.73 -19.55 -2.78
CA ILE A 114 7.03 -19.98 -2.23
C ILE A 114 6.99 -20.01 -0.70
N LEU A 115 6.39 -19.01 -0.06
CA LEU A 115 6.26 -18.95 1.39
C LEU A 115 5.39 -20.10 1.91
N SER A 116 4.28 -20.40 1.24
CA SER A 116 3.40 -21.52 1.59
C SER A 116 4.13 -22.87 1.49
N GLU A 117 4.89 -23.08 0.41
CA GLU A 117 5.73 -24.28 0.25
C GLU A 117 6.79 -24.39 1.35
N LEU A 118 7.51 -23.30 1.64
CA LEU A 118 8.50 -23.25 2.72
C LEU A 118 7.88 -23.57 4.08
N GLU A 119 6.70 -23.04 4.38
CA GLU A 119 6.00 -23.36 5.63
C GLU A 119 5.56 -24.82 5.69
N LYS A 120 5.11 -25.39 4.57
CA LYS A 120 4.70 -26.79 4.48
C LYS A 120 5.90 -27.72 4.71
N GLU A 121 7.01 -27.48 4.02
CA GLU A 121 8.25 -28.25 4.18
C GLU A 121 8.83 -28.10 5.59
N LYS A 122 8.80 -26.89 6.15
CA LYS A 122 9.20 -26.65 7.54
C LYS A 122 8.33 -27.44 8.53
N LYS A 123 7.01 -27.47 8.34
CA LYS A 123 6.10 -28.26 9.19
C LYS A 123 6.37 -29.75 9.06
N ALA A 124 6.62 -30.25 7.84
CA ALA A 124 6.97 -31.64 7.59
C ALA A 124 8.27 -32.02 8.31
N LEU A 125 9.31 -31.18 8.18
CA LEU A 125 10.60 -31.36 8.87
C LEU A 125 10.44 -31.37 10.39
N LEU A 126 9.69 -30.40 10.96
CA LEU A 126 9.43 -30.34 12.39
C LEU A 126 8.67 -31.57 12.89
N LYS A 127 7.73 -32.09 12.09
CA LYS A 127 7.01 -33.32 12.41
C LYS A 127 7.96 -34.52 12.44
N SER A 128 8.80 -34.70 11.43
CA SER A 128 9.79 -35.79 11.42
C SER A 128 10.81 -35.69 12.57
N LEU A 129 11.21 -34.47 12.94
CA LEU A 129 12.09 -34.23 14.08
C LEU A 129 11.43 -34.61 15.39
N ARG A 130 10.13 -34.34 15.55
CA ARG A 130 9.35 -34.73 16.73
C ARG A 130 9.31 -36.25 16.92
N ASP A 131 9.17 -36.98 15.81
CA ASP A 131 9.08 -38.44 15.82
C ASP A 131 10.43 -39.09 16.20
N ILE A 132 11.55 -38.42 15.91
CA ILE A 132 12.92 -38.90 16.23
C ILE A 132 13.36 -38.45 17.64
N ALA A 133 13.01 -37.22 18.04
CA ALA A 133 13.46 -36.59 19.27
C ALA A 133 12.32 -36.53 20.30
N SER A 134 11.72 -37.69 20.62
CA SER A 134 10.68 -37.80 21.64
C SER A 134 11.22 -37.44 23.03
N GLY A 135 11.12 -36.16 23.39
CA GLY A 135 11.59 -35.58 24.65
C GLY A 135 12.35 -34.26 24.54
N PHE A 136 12.69 -33.80 23.32
CA PHE A 136 13.46 -32.57 23.11
C PHE A 136 12.55 -31.42 22.63
N ASP A 137 12.57 -30.27 23.30
CA ASP A 137 11.78 -29.09 22.93
C ASP A 137 12.51 -28.26 21.86
N TYR A 138 12.55 -28.80 20.65
CA TYR A 138 13.22 -28.20 19.48
C TYR A 138 12.63 -26.82 19.09
N GLU A 139 11.36 -26.53 19.43
CA GLU A 139 10.79 -25.21 19.20
C GLU A 139 11.47 -24.13 20.03
N LYS A 140 11.86 -24.48 21.27
CA LYS A 140 12.56 -23.57 22.19
C LYS A 140 13.97 -23.26 21.69
N GLU A 141 14.72 -24.25 21.23
CA GLU A 141 16.05 -24.04 20.65
C GLU A 141 16.03 -23.25 19.34
N ILE A 142 15.09 -23.55 18.43
CA ILE A 142 14.94 -22.79 17.18
C ILE A 142 14.58 -21.32 17.47
N LYS A 143 13.77 -21.03 18.50
CA LYS A 143 13.52 -19.66 18.96
C LYS A 143 14.78 -18.99 19.49
N THR A 144 15.60 -19.70 20.25
CA THR A 144 16.88 -19.19 20.78
C THR A 144 17.85 -18.83 19.65
N ILE A 145 18.02 -19.70 18.66
CA ILE A 145 18.89 -19.47 17.48
C ILE A 145 18.43 -18.26 16.66
N LYS A 146 17.12 -18.07 16.48
CA LYS A 146 16.56 -16.91 15.79
C LYS A 146 16.88 -15.60 16.52
N ASN A 147 16.76 -15.58 17.84
CA ASN A 147 17.05 -14.40 18.65
C ASN A 147 18.55 -14.03 18.64
N GLU A 148 19.45 -15.01 18.57
CA GLU A 148 20.89 -14.74 18.44
C GLU A 148 21.27 -14.18 17.07
N LYS A 149 20.70 -14.70 15.97
CA LYS A 149 20.96 -14.14 14.63
C LYS A 149 20.42 -12.73 14.42
N ILE A 150 19.28 -12.39 15.04
CA ILE A 150 18.72 -11.02 14.98
C ILE A 150 19.65 -10.01 15.66
N LYS A 151 20.32 -10.38 16.77
CA LYS A 151 21.32 -9.52 17.42
C LYS A 151 22.57 -9.27 16.58
N ILE A 152 22.94 -10.21 15.70
CA ILE A 152 24.09 -10.05 14.79
C ILE A 152 23.72 -9.17 13.59
N PHE A 153 22.48 -9.26 13.11
CA PHE A 153 22.01 -8.49 11.94
C PHE A 153 21.69 -7.02 12.26
N MET A 154 21.31 -6.69 13.51
CA MET A 154 21.08 -5.31 13.97
C MET A 154 22.36 -4.54 14.36
N LYS A 155 23.54 -5.11 14.10
CA LYS A 155 24.84 -4.49 14.40
C LYS A 155 25.51 -3.80 13.20
N PHE A 156 24.79 -3.63 12.10
CA PHE A 156 25.21 -2.86 10.93
C PHE A 156 24.23 -1.73 10.65
#